data_AF-A0A538HDT3-F1
#
_entry.id   AF-A0A538HDT3-F1
#
_cell.length_a   1.000
_cell.length_b   1.000
_cell.length_c   1.000
_cell.angle_alpha   90.00
_cell.angle_beta   90.00
_cell.angle_gamma   90.00
#
_symmetry.space_group_name_H-M   'P 1'
#
loop_
_entity.id
_entity.type
_entity.pdbx_description
1 polymer ?
#
loop_
_entity_poly.entity_id
_entity_poly.type
_entity_poly.pdbx_seq_one_letter_code
_entity_poly.pdbx_strand_id
1 'polypeptide(L)'
;MDRDPTVDYERIEPRLFGVLRPLGEHVRDWARFAFASTAARSRASREVLAARSELARLRAGLRQTQLELGGAAYREDADEIARLRERMRALEERARAVERSTHRAVGEAEKRIGEERLAIQPTEIVPPER
;
A
#
# COMPACT_ATOMS: atom_id res chain seq x y z
N MET A 1 -63.43 27.47 -29.71
CA MET A 1 -62.78 26.55 -30.64
C MET A 1 -61.87 27.40 -31.51
N ASP A 2 -60.58 27.18 -31.65
CA ASP A 2 -59.67 26.20 -31.09
C ASP A 2 -58.26 26.82 -31.24
N ARG A 3 -57.33 26.40 -30.39
CA ARG A 3 -55.93 26.83 -30.43
C ARG A 3 -55.24 26.20 -31.64
N ASP A 4 -54.43 26.95 -32.36
CA ASP A 4 -53.04 26.53 -32.64
C ASP A 4 -52.21 27.70 -33.20
N PRO A 5 -51.21 28.23 -32.48
CA PRO A 5 -50.09 28.88 -33.12
C PRO A 5 -49.10 27.76 -33.50
N THR A 6 -49.00 27.48 -34.80
CA THR A 6 -47.88 26.71 -35.35
C THR A 6 -46.59 27.46 -35.00
N VAL A 7 -45.94 27.01 -33.93
CA VAL A 7 -44.60 27.45 -33.54
C VAL A 7 -43.66 26.98 -34.64
N ASP A 8 -43.11 27.95 -35.35
CA ASP A 8 -42.05 27.78 -36.32
C ASP A 8 -40.81 27.22 -35.59
N TYR A 9 -40.37 26.02 -35.97
CA TYR A 9 -39.17 25.39 -35.43
C TYR A 9 -37.93 26.00 -36.10
N GLU A 10 -37.77 27.31 -36.00
CA GLU A 10 -36.50 27.96 -36.30
C GLU A 10 -35.49 27.59 -35.21
N ARG A 11 -34.48 26.83 -35.64
CA ARG A 11 -33.11 26.94 -35.15
C ARG A 11 -32.96 26.66 -33.63
N ILE A 12 -33.02 25.38 -33.28
CA ILE A 12 -32.56 24.90 -31.97
C ILE A 12 -31.03 25.03 -31.91
N GLU A 13 -30.55 26.12 -31.32
CA GLU A 13 -29.15 26.24 -30.90
C GLU A 13 -28.85 25.13 -29.88
N PRO A 14 -27.79 24.32 -30.08
CA PRO A 14 -27.44 23.30 -29.11
C PRO A 14 -26.84 23.98 -27.87
N ARG A 15 -27.68 24.20 -26.84
CA ARG A 15 -27.22 24.42 -25.46
C ARG A 15 -26.71 23.09 -24.88
N LEU A 16 -25.58 22.63 -25.37
CA LEU A 16 -24.75 21.61 -24.74
C LEU A 16 -23.63 22.30 -23.97
N PHE A 17 -24.00 22.99 -22.88
CA PHE A 17 -23.02 23.44 -21.90
C PHE A 17 -23.40 22.86 -20.55
N GLY A 18 -22.66 21.85 -20.11
CA GLY A 18 -22.58 21.59 -18.66
C GLY A 18 -22.46 20.17 -18.14
N VAL A 19 -22.06 19.12 -18.87
CA VAL A 19 -21.61 17.87 -18.19
C VAL A 19 -20.58 17.06 -18.97
N LEU A 20 -19.68 17.69 -19.71
CA LEU A 20 -18.50 16.98 -20.23
C LEU A 20 -17.27 17.69 -19.71
N ARG A 21 -16.86 17.32 -18.49
CA ARG A 21 -15.47 17.49 -18.11
C ARG A 21 -14.64 16.82 -19.21
N PRO A 22 -13.65 17.49 -19.83
CA PRO A 22 -13.01 16.97 -21.02
C PRO A 22 -12.41 15.59 -20.71
N LEU A 23 -12.73 14.58 -21.54
CA LEU A 23 -12.23 13.20 -21.40
C LEU A 23 -10.72 13.15 -21.12
N GLY A 24 -9.96 14.11 -21.67
CA GLY A 24 -8.52 14.25 -21.48
C GLY A 24 -8.09 14.53 -20.03
N GLU A 25 -8.88 15.26 -19.23
CA GLU A 25 -8.59 15.44 -17.79
C GLU A 25 -8.82 14.16 -17.01
N HIS A 26 -9.88 13.43 -17.32
CA HIS A 26 -10.23 12.18 -16.63
C HIS A 26 -9.22 11.06 -16.91
N VAL A 27 -8.77 10.95 -18.16
CA VAL A 27 -7.70 10.02 -18.56
C VAL A 27 -6.35 10.40 -17.94
N ARG A 28 -6.05 11.71 -17.84
CA ARG A 28 -4.82 12.20 -17.19
C ARG A 28 -4.82 11.95 -15.69
N ASP A 29 -5.98 12.09 -15.03
CA ASP A 29 -6.16 11.79 -13.60
C ASP A 29 -6.02 10.28 -13.32
N TRP A 30 -6.60 9.44 -14.17
CA TRP A 30 -6.46 7.98 -14.11
C TRP A 30 -5.03 7.49 -14.38
N ALA A 31 -4.36 8.05 -15.39
CA ALA A 31 -2.98 7.70 -15.72
C ALA A 31 -2.03 8.11 -14.57
N ARG A 32 -2.23 9.30 -13.98
CA ARG A 32 -1.48 9.78 -12.82
C ARG A 32 -1.69 8.89 -11.59
N PHE A 33 -2.92 8.44 -11.35
CA PHE A 33 -3.21 7.46 -10.31
C PHE A 33 -2.57 6.09 -10.57
N ALA A 34 -2.64 5.58 -11.79
CA ALA A 34 -2.03 4.31 -12.17
C ALA A 34 -0.49 4.35 -12.00
N PHE A 35 0.14 5.47 -12.39
CA PHE A 35 1.58 5.68 -12.20
C PHE A 35 1.96 5.84 -10.73
N ALA A 36 1.22 6.64 -9.95
CA ALA A 36 1.45 6.81 -8.51
C ALA A 36 1.25 5.49 -7.75
N SER A 37 0.18 4.75 -8.06
CA SER A 37 -0.10 3.42 -7.52
C SER A 37 1.00 2.41 -7.85
N THR A 38 1.55 2.45 -9.07
CA THR A 38 2.63 1.54 -9.47
C THR A 38 3.96 1.88 -8.80
N ALA A 39 4.30 3.17 -8.69
CA ALA A 39 5.50 3.63 -8.01
C ALA A 39 5.47 3.37 -6.49
N ALA A 40 4.32 3.60 -5.85
CA ALA A 40 4.09 3.27 -4.44
C ALA A 40 4.18 1.76 -4.19
N ARG A 41 3.57 0.95 -5.08
CA ARG A 41 3.63 -0.52 -5.01
C ARG A 41 5.05 -1.05 -5.25
N SER A 42 5.83 -0.42 -6.13
CA SER A 42 7.24 -0.72 -6.39
C SER A 42 8.12 -0.50 -5.16
N ARG A 43 7.97 0.66 -4.49
CA ARG A 43 8.74 0.98 -3.28
C ARG A 43 8.40 0.04 -2.12
N ALA A 44 7.11 -0.17 -1.85
CA ALA A 44 6.66 -1.10 -0.82
C ALA A 44 7.14 -2.53 -1.09
N SER A 45 7.13 -2.97 -2.36
CA SER A 45 7.64 -4.30 -2.74
C SER A 45 9.14 -4.44 -2.48
N ARG A 46 9.94 -3.40 -2.78
CA ARG A 46 11.38 -3.40 -2.48
C ARG A 46 11.66 -3.45 -0.98
N GLU A 47 10.90 -2.68 -0.18
CA GLU A 47 11.02 -2.67 1.27
C GLU A 47 10.68 -4.04 1.87
N VAL A 48 9.63 -4.71 1.38
CA VAL A 48 9.28 -6.08 1.80
C VAL A 48 10.37 -7.08 1.42
N LEU A 49 10.95 -6.98 0.22
CA LEU A 49 12.05 -7.87 -0.20
C LEU A 49 13.31 -7.66 0.65
N ALA A 50 13.66 -6.41 0.95
CA ALA A 50 14.77 -6.09 1.85
C ALA A 50 14.53 -6.60 3.28
N ALA A 51 13.30 -6.51 3.78
CA ALA A 51 12.95 -7.08 5.08
C ALA A 51 13.05 -8.62 5.07
N ARG A 52 12.60 -9.28 4.00
CA ARG A 52 12.73 -10.74 3.86
C ARG A 52 14.18 -11.20 3.86
N SER A 53 15.06 -10.49 3.13
CA SER A 53 16.49 -10.83 3.11
C SER A 53 17.13 -10.61 4.48
N GLU A 54 16.79 -9.52 5.17
CA GLU A 54 17.29 -9.26 6.52
C GLU A 54 16.81 -10.32 7.52
N LEU A 55 15.54 -10.71 7.48
CA LEU A 55 15.02 -11.78 8.34
C LEU A 55 15.67 -13.14 8.03
N ALA A 56 15.95 -13.44 6.76
CA ALA A 56 16.69 -14.64 6.40
C ALA A 56 18.10 -14.64 6.99
N ARG A 57 18.80 -13.49 6.93
CA ARG A 57 20.12 -13.29 7.53
C ARG A 57 20.08 -13.46 9.05
N LEU A 58 19.12 -12.85 9.73
CA LEU A 58 18.96 -12.96 11.19
C LEU A 58 18.65 -14.40 11.62
N ARG A 59 17.80 -15.12 10.88
CA ARG A 59 17.51 -16.55 11.11
C ARG A 59 18.74 -17.43 10.92
N ALA A 60 19.58 -17.13 9.92
CA ALA A 60 20.85 -17.82 9.76
C ALA A 60 21.78 -17.57 10.96
N GLY A 61 21.86 -16.33 11.44
CA GLY A 61 22.58 -15.99 12.67
C GLY A 61 22.06 -16.76 13.89
N LEU A 62 20.74 -16.85 14.07
CA LEU A 62 20.14 -17.58 15.19
C LEU A 62 20.51 -19.06 15.16
N ARG A 63 20.41 -19.71 13.99
CA ARG A 63 20.80 -21.12 13.82
C ARG A 63 22.27 -21.34 14.16
N GLN A 64 23.15 -20.44 13.69
CA GLN A 64 24.58 -20.51 13.98
C GLN A 64 24.85 -20.38 15.49
N THR A 65 24.26 -19.38 16.15
CA THR A 65 24.41 -19.19 17.60
C THR A 65 23.84 -20.35 18.40
N GLN A 66 22.77 -20.99 17.94
CA GLN A 66 22.22 -22.18 18.58
C GLN A 66 23.17 -23.39 18.51
N LEU A 67 23.88 -23.57 17.38
CA LEU A 67 24.91 -24.61 17.25
C LEU A 67 26.09 -24.32 18.18
N GLU A 68 26.56 -23.06 18.21
CA GLU A 68 27.62 -22.61 19.13
C GLU A 68 27.22 -22.85 20.60
N LEU A 69 25.96 -22.58 20.94
CA LEU A 69 25.41 -22.79 22.28
C LEU A 69 25.43 -24.26 22.68
N GLY A 70 25.09 -25.17 21.76
CA GLY A 70 25.22 -26.61 21.98
C GLY A 70 26.66 -27.04 22.24
N GLY A 71 27.61 -26.48 21.49
CA GLY A 71 29.05 -26.71 21.71
C GLY A 71 29.54 -26.18 23.06
N ALA A 72 29.08 -25.00 23.48
CA ALA A 72 29.42 -24.44 24.79
C ALA A 72 28.79 -25.25 25.94
N ALA A 73 27.55 -25.71 25.78
CA ALA A 73 26.87 -26.58 26.73
C ALA A 73 27.59 -27.92 26.90
N TYR A 74 28.05 -28.53 25.80
CA TYR A 74 28.82 -29.78 25.86
C TYR A 74 30.16 -29.62 26.61
N ARG A 75 30.78 -28.44 26.54
CA ARG A 75 32.01 -28.12 27.28
C ARG A 75 31.76 -27.57 28.69
N GLU A 76 30.51 -27.45 29.09
CA GLU A 76 30.09 -26.86 30.38
C GLU A 76 30.61 -25.43 30.59
N ASP A 77 30.81 -24.67 29.51
CA ASP A 77 31.31 -23.30 29.56
C ASP A 77 30.17 -22.31 29.86
N ALA A 78 29.94 -22.05 31.15
CA ALA A 78 28.85 -21.22 31.63
C ALA A 78 28.89 -19.77 31.11
N ASP A 79 30.09 -19.20 30.99
CA ASP A 79 30.28 -17.83 30.53
C ASP A 79 29.94 -17.71 29.05
N GLU A 80 30.39 -18.66 28.24
CA GLU A 80 30.08 -18.70 26.82
C GLU A 80 28.59 -18.97 26.57
N ILE A 81 27.97 -19.86 27.36
CA ILE A 81 26.52 -20.09 27.33
C ILE A 81 25.76 -18.80 27.62
N ALA A 82 26.17 -18.02 28.62
CA ALA A 82 25.53 -16.76 28.96
C ALA A 82 25.67 -15.74 27.82
N ARG A 83 26.87 -15.58 27.25
CA ARG A 83 27.12 -14.68 26.10
C ARG A 83 26.27 -15.05 24.88
N LEU A 84 26.21 -16.35 24.55
CA LEU A 84 25.47 -16.83 23.38
C LEU A 84 23.95 -16.68 23.55
N ARG A 85 23.42 -16.89 24.77
CA ARG A 85 22.01 -16.61 25.07
C ARG A 85 21.67 -15.14 24.88
N GLU A 86 22.54 -14.24 25.32
CA GLU A 86 22.33 -12.80 25.13
C GLU A 86 22.36 -12.43 23.64
N ARG A 87 23.31 -13.01 22.89
CA ARG A 87 23.37 -12.86 21.43
C ARG A 87 22.09 -13.35 20.73
N MET A 88 21.52 -14.49 21.16
CA MET A 88 20.25 -14.99 20.61
C MET A 88 19.11 -13.99 20.87
N ARG A 89 19.00 -13.46 22.09
CA ARG A 89 17.98 -12.44 22.43
C ARG A 89 18.10 -11.21 21.55
N ALA A 90 19.31 -10.69 21.35
CA ALA A 90 19.54 -9.54 20.49
C ALA A 90 19.14 -9.80 19.02
N LEU A 91 19.43 -10.99 18.49
CA LEU A 91 19.01 -11.39 17.14
C LEU A 91 17.49 -11.48 17.01
N GLU A 92 16.82 -12.07 17.99
CA GLU A 92 15.36 -12.18 18.04
C GLU A 92 14.69 -10.81 18.15
N GLU A 93 15.19 -9.94 19.03
CA GLU A 93 14.67 -8.58 19.20
C GLU A 93 14.76 -7.79 17.89
N ARG A 94 15.91 -7.89 17.21
CA ARG A 94 16.12 -7.26 15.91
C ARG A 94 15.20 -7.85 14.83
N ALA A 95 14.98 -9.16 14.81
CA ALA A 95 14.04 -9.80 13.88
C ALA A 95 12.61 -9.27 14.11
N ARG A 96 12.16 -9.22 15.37
CA ARG A 96 10.84 -8.66 15.73
C ARG A 96 10.74 -7.18 15.35
N ALA A 97 11.82 -6.41 15.49
CA ALA A 97 11.84 -5.01 15.08
C ALA A 97 11.66 -4.84 13.57
N VAL A 98 12.37 -5.64 12.77
CA VAL A 98 12.21 -5.67 11.31
C VAL A 98 10.78 -6.03 10.94
N GLU A 99 10.22 -7.11 11.49
CA GLU A 99 8.84 -7.54 11.24
C GLU A 99 7.82 -6.43 11.55
N ARG A 100 7.93 -5.78 12.72
CA ARG A 100 7.05 -4.64 13.08
C ARG A 100 7.19 -3.49 12.11
N SER A 101 8.40 -3.14 11.70
CA SER A 101 8.64 -2.04 10.76
C SER A 101 8.01 -2.32 9.39
N THR A 102 8.14 -3.57 8.89
CA THR A 102 7.56 -3.98 7.61
C THR A 102 6.04 -4.00 7.67
N HIS A 103 5.45 -4.52 8.75
CA HIS A 103 4.01 -4.53 8.91
C HIS A 103 3.43 -3.11 8.93
N ARG A 104 4.09 -2.17 9.62
CA ARG A 104 3.70 -0.75 9.60
C ARG A 104 3.80 -0.14 8.20
N ALA A 105 4.92 -0.34 7.50
CA ALA A 105 5.13 0.20 6.16
C ALA A 105 4.09 -0.31 5.15
N VAL A 106 3.75 -1.61 5.22
CA VAL A 106 2.68 -2.20 4.39
C VAL A 106 1.32 -1.60 4.74
N GLY A 107 0.96 -1.52 6.02
CA GLY A 107 -0.31 -0.92 6.44
C GLY A 107 -0.45 0.56 6.04
N GLU A 108 0.63 1.34 6.13
CA GLU A 108 0.65 2.74 5.66
C GLU A 108 0.55 2.86 4.14
N ALA A 109 1.11 1.91 3.39
CA ALA A 109 0.96 1.87 1.93
C ALA A 109 -0.47 1.50 1.53
N GLU A 110 -1.07 0.51 2.19
CA GLU A 110 -2.47 0.11 1.96
C GLU A 110 -3.45 1.24 2.29
N LYS A 111 -3.24 1.94 3.41
CA LYS A 111 -4.05 3.10 3.79
C LYS A 111 -3.99 4.21 2.72
N ARG A 112 -2.79 4.57 2.25
CA ARG A 112 -2.62 5.58 1.19
C ARG A 112 -3.30 5.19 -0.11
N ILE A 113 -3.16 3.93 -0.53
CA ILE A 113 -3.84 3.43 -1.73
C ILE A 113 -5.37 3.49 -1.54
N GLY A 114 -5.88 3.18 -0.35
CA GLY A 114 -7.30 3.30 -0.01
C GLY A 114 -7.82 4.74 -0.10
N GLU A 115 -7.07 5.70 0.46
CA GLU A 115 -7.40 7.14 0.39
C GLU A 115 -7.37 7.67 -1.05
N GLU A 116 -6.34 7.32 -1.82
CA GLU A 116 -6.24 7.70 -3.24
C GLU A 116 -7.38 7.08 -4.08
N ARG A 117 -7.77 5.82 -3.78
CA ARG A 117 -8.90 5.17 -4.45
C ARG A 117 -10.22 5.86 -4.14
N LEU A 118 -10.44 6.29 -2.89
CA LEU A 118 -11.65 7.04 -2.50
C LEU A 118 -11.73 8.40 -3.20
N ALA A 119 -10.60 9.09 -3.39
CA ALA A 119 -10.55 10.38 -4.07
C ALA A 119 -10.92 10.33 -5.57
N ILE A 120 -10.86 9.15 -6.19
CA ILE A 120 -11.11 8.95 -7.63
C ILE A 120 -12.46 8.28 -7.89
N GLN A 121 -13.11 7.71 -6.85
CA GLN A 121 -14.45 7.16 -7.03
C GLN A 121 -15.42 8.28 -7.42
N PRO A 122 -16.15 8.14 -8.54
CA PRO A 122 -17.21 9.08 -8.90
C PRO A 122 -18.26 9.07 -7.80
N THR A 123 -18.48 10.20 -7.12
CA THR A 123 -19.64 10.34 -6.23
C THR A 123 -20.88 10.49 -7.10
N GLU A 124 -21.65 9.42 -7.22
CA GLU A 124 -22.94 9.43 -7.90
C GLU A 124 -23.95 10.19 -7.03
N ILE A 125 -24.47 11.32 -7.55
CA ILE A 125 -25.53 12.08 -6.89
C ILE A 125 -26.86 11.48 -7.35
N VAL A 126 -27.54 10.74 -6.49
CA VAL A 126 -28.90 10.25 -6.75
C VAL A 126 -29.89 11.40 -6.48
N PRO A 127 -30.61 11.92 -7.50
CA PRO A 127 -31.65 12.91 -7.27
C PRO A 127 -32.85 12.27 -6.55
N PRO A 128 -33.56 13.00 -5.67
CA PRO A 128 -34.69 12.46 -4.94
C PRO A 128 -35.83 12.09 -5.89
N GLU A 129 -36.36 10.87 -5.74
CA GLU A 129 -37.57 10.42 -6.44
C GLU A 129 -38.76 11.30 -6.01
N ARG A 130 -39.48 11.84 -7.01
CA ARG A 130 -40.69 12.65 -6.80
C ARG A 130 -41.94 11.81 -6.81
#